data_AF-A0A8J3E2Z6-F1
#
_entry.id   AF-A0A8J3E2Z6-F1
#
_cell.length_a   1.000
_cell.length_b   1.000
_cell.length_c   1.000
_cell.angle_alpha   90.00
_cell.angle_beta   90.00
_cell.angle_gamma   90.00
#
_symmetry.space_group_name_H-M   'P 1'
#
loop_
_entity.id
_entity.type
_entity.pdbx_description
1 polymer ?
#
loop_
_entity_poly.entity_id
_entity_poly.type
_entity_poly.pdbx_seq_one_letter_code
_entity_poly.pdbx_strand_id
1 'polypeptide(L)'
;MRFGQLGTIGTLSLLAACAAPPPPPPAPPPPSPMALYEAAIRDAAVKQPADLEARLSPITSKNADVVTWAYDLDSHSVGKLVRTLGADVWITVAPDLKRRCAGLSGAALTLRLQQLLGLPPDDATDRKFFTFTVRSADLFRPCADPRINTSACTLDVPESRHAGLAEATAAAHDRFMLQQLLGSYRVGFDRPGYPFTALGYTYDWKPDSETHHVGLSEFVVRKGAIVRDVQEIDTAAYCAAN
;
A
#
# COMPACT_ATOMS: atom_id res chain seq x y z
N MET A 1 45.37 83.41 -36.62
CA MET A 1 44.05 82.80 -36.90
C MET A 1 44.25 81.29 -37.04
N ARG A 2 43.39 80.49 -36.38
CA ARG A 2 42.89 79.11 -36.70
C ARG A 2 43.68 78.31 -37.77
N PHE A 3 43.94 77.01 -37.70
CA PHE A 3 43.40 75.85 -36.95
C PHE A 3 44.36 74.66 -37.25
N GLY A 4 44.49 73.69 -36.35
CA GLY A 4 45.09 72.36 -36.65
C GLY A 4 45.25 71.57 -35.35
N GLN A 5 44.98 70.27 -35.23
CA GLN A 5 44.52 69.23 -36.15
C GLN A 5 43.98 68.12 -35.21
N LEU A 6 42.80 67.54 -35.47
CA LEU A 6 42.25 66.47 -34.62
C LEU A 6 43.02 65.15 -34.87
N GLY A 7 43.54 64.56 -33.81
CA GLY A 7 44.05 63.18 -33.79
C GLY A 7 42.95 62.21 -33.39
N THR A 8 42.65 61.26 -34.29
CA THR A 8 41.68 60.18 -34.11
C THR A 8 42.27 59.05 -33.26
N ILE A 9 41.64 58.75 -32.12
CA ILE A 9 41.95 57.57 -31.29
C ILE A 9 41.16 56.38 -31.84
N GLY A 10 41.86 55.40 -32.43
CA GLY A 10 41.27 54.14 -32.88
C GLY A 10 40.86 53.28 -31.69
N THR A 11 39.57 52.96 -31.60
CA THR A 11 38.99 52.08 -30.59
C THR A 11 39.14 50.62 -31.03
N LEU A 12 40.00 49.88 -30.33
CA LEU A 12 40.17 48.44 -30.53
C LEU A 12 38.98 47.71 -29.87
N SER A 13 38.02 47.24 -30.67
CA SER A 13 36.86 46.48 -30.18
C SER A 13 37.25 45.02 -29.96
N LEU A 14 37.40 44.60 -28.70
CA LEU A 14 37.50 43.21 -28.31
C LEU A 14 36.13 42.54 -28.50
N LEU A 15 36.00 41.69 -29.53
CA LEU A 15 34.87 40.78 -29.69
C LEU A 15 34.93 39.73 -28.58
N ALA A 16 34.27 39.99 -27.46
CA ALA A 16 33.94 38.96 -26.49
C ALA A 16 32.92 38.02 -27.15
N ALA A 17 33.39 36.88 -27.65
CA ALA A 17 32.51 35.80 -28.06
C ALA A 17 31.77 35.31 -26.81
N CYS A 18 30.49 35.67 -26.68
CA CYS A 18 29.60 35.10 -25.68
C CYS A 18 29.46 33.60 -25.98
N ALA A 19 30.32 32.78 -25.38
CA ALA A 19 30.11 31.34 -25.34
C ALA A 19 28.78 31.12 -24.62
N ALA A 20 27.81 30.48 -25.30
CA ALA A 20 26.55 30.11 -24.69
C ALA A 20 26.83 29.25 -23.44
N PRO A 21 26.09 29.45 -22.32
CA PRO A 21 26.27 28.63 -21.14
C PRO A 21 26.07 27.15 -21.51
N PRO A 22 26.83 26.23 -20.88
CA PRO A 22 26.66 24.82 -21.14
C PRO A 22 25.21 24.40 -20.86
N PRO A 23 24.65 23.45 -21.63
CA PRO A 23 23.30 22.97 -21.38
C PRO A 23 23.20 22.43 -19.94
N PRO A 24 22.04 22.59 -19.28
CA PRO A 24 21.84 22.05 -17.95
C PRO A 24 22.08 20.54 -17.95
N PRO A 25 22.58 19.97 -16.84
CA PRO A 25 22.75 18.53 -16.73
C PRO A 25 21.41 17.82 -16.97
N PRO A 26 21.43 16.59 -17.53
CA PRO A 26 20.22 15.81 -17.73
C PRO A 26 19.52 15.58 -16.37
N ALA A 27 18.19 15.56 -16.39
CA ALA A 27 17.41 15.24 -15.21
C ALA A 27 17.79 13.83 -14.69
N PRO A 28 17.80 13.61 -13.36
CA PRO A 28 18.06 12.30 -12.80
C PRO A 28 17.00 11.28 -13.29
N PRO A 29 17.37 9.99 -13.41
CA PRO A 29 16.40 8.96 -13.77
C PRO A 29 15.28 8.86 -12.73
N PRO A 30 14.08 8.39 -13.12
CA PRO A 30 13.00 8.17 -12.17
C PRO A 30 13.40 7.13 -11.11
N PRO A 31 12.85 7.21 -9.89
CA PRO A 31 13.13 6.25 -8.84
C PRO A 31 12.69 4.84 -9.24
N SER A 32 13.44 3.82 -8.79
CA SER A 32 13.08 2.42 -8.99
C SER A 32 11.81 2.05 -8.20
N PRO A 33 11.09 0.97 -8.58
CA PRO A 33 9.97 0.47 -7.78
C PRO A 33 10.34 0.19 -6.32
N MET A 34 11.53 -0.37 -6.07
CA MET A 34 12.00 -0.62 -4.70
C MET A 34 12.23 0.70 -3.94
N ALA A 35 12.81 1.73 -4.59
CA ALA A 35 13.00 3.03 -3.95
C ALA A 35 11.66 3.71 -3.60
N LEU A 36 10.65 3.57 -4.46
CA LEU A 36 9.29 4.04 -4.20
C LEU A 36 8.64 3.28 -3.04
N TYR A 37 8.80 1.95 -3.01
CA TYR A 37 8.30 1.11 -1.93
C TYR A 37 8.93 1.46 -0.57
N GLU A 38 10.25 1.65 -0.52
CA GLU A 38 10.92 2.08 0.71
C GLU A 38 10.52 3.50 1.14
N ALA A 39 10.24 4.39 0.18
CA ALA A 39 9.70 5.71 0.48
C ALA A 39 8.31 5.60 1.12
N ALA A 40 7.45 4.71 0.62
CA ALA A 40 6.15 4.44 1.22
C ALA A 40 6.26 3.87 2.64
N ILE A 41 7.26 3.02 2.94
CA ILE A 41 7.50 2.55 4.31
C ILE A 41 7.80 3.73 5.25
N ARG A 42 8.62 4.69 4.81
CA ARG A 42 8.96 5.88 5.60
C ARG A 42 7.75 6.78 5.79
N ASP A 43 7.01 7.03 4.72
CA ASP A 43 5.84 7.90 4.75
C ASP A 43 4.73 7.33 5.66
N ALA A 44 4.42 6.04 5.50
CA ALA A 44 3.43 5.35 6.31
C ALA A 44 3.76 5.34 7.82
N ALA A 45 5.02 5.56 8.22
CA ALA A 45 5.41 5.61 9.63
C ALA A 45 4.93 6.89 10.36
N VAL A 46 4.61 7.96 9.62
CA VAL A 46 4.21 9.26 10.19
C VAL A 46 2.82 9.64 9.68
N LYS A 47 1.84 9.77 10.58
CA LYS A 47 0.45 10.06 10.21
C LYS A 47 0.25 11.54 9.91
N GLN A 48 -0.48 11.82 8.84
CA GLN A 48 -0.92 13.15 8.43
C GLN A 48 -2.45 13.28 8.59
N PRO A 49 -3.00 14.50 8.75
CA PRO A 49 -4.45 14.69 8.83
C PRO A 49 -5.21 14.11 7.63
N ALA A 50 -4.65 14.21 6.42
CA ALA A 50 -5.24 13.66 5.20
C ALA A 50 -5.42 12.14 5.25
N ASP A 51 -4.56 11.41 5.98
CA ASP A 51 -4.66 9.96 6.12
C ASP A 51 -5.95 9.52 6.85
N LEU A 52 -6.49 10.40 7.70
CA LEU A 52 -7.72 10.17 8.45
C LEU A 52 -8.99 10.44 7.64
N GLU A 53 -8.86 11.04 6.44
CA GLU A 53 -9.98 11.29 5.54
C GLU A 53 -10.37 10.04 4.72
N ALA A 54 -9.59 8.96 4.83
CA ALA A 54 -9.85 7.68 4.17
C ALA A 54 -11.23 7.13 4.54
N ARG A 55 -12.06 6.85 3.53
CA ARG A 55 -13.36 6.19 3.71
C ARG A 55 -13.21 4.69 3.59
N LEU A 56 -13.42 3.98 4.70
CA LEU A 56 -13.29 2.54 4.76
C LEU A 56 -14.63 1.85 4.48
N SER A 57 -14.56 0.70 3.81
CA SER A 57 -15.66 -0.23 3.62
C SER A 57 -15.91 -0.98 4.94
N PRO A 58 -17.12 -0.92 5.53
CA PRO A 58 -17.45 -1.68 6.74
C PRO A 58 -17.94 -3.09 6.40
N ILE A 59 -17.72 -4.04 7.30
CA ILE A 59 -18.33 -5.38 7.28
C ILE A 59 -19.39 -5.44 8.38
N THR A 60 -20.66 -5.60 7.97
CA THR A 60 -21.82 -5.62 8.88
C THR A 60 -22.54 -6.97 8.90
N SER A 61 -22.23 -7.85 7.95
CA SER A 61 -22.80 -9.19 7.85
C SER A 61 -22.17 -10.17 8.87
N LYS A 62 -22.90 -11.24 9.20
CA LYS A 62 -22.38 -12.31 10.08
C LYS A 62 -21.29 -13.15 9.41
N ASN A 63 -21.35 -13.28 8.10
CA ASN A 63 -20.33 -13.90 7.27
C ASN A 63 -19.94 -12.91 6.18
N ALA A 64 -18.65 -12.82 5.87
CA ALA A 64 -18.11 -11.91 4.88
C ALA A 64 -17.40 -12.71 3.78
N ASP A 65 -17.67 -12.34 2.53
CA ASP A 65 -16.93 -12.82 1.38
C ASP A 65 -15.73 -11.90 1.17
N VAL A 66 -14.55 -12.49 1.24
CA VAL A 66 -13.28 -11.77 1.30
C VAL A 66 -12.31 -12.34 0.28
N VAL A 67 -11.22 -11.59 0.04
CA VAL A 67 -10.21 -11.96 -0.92
C VAL A 67 -8.81 -11.58 -0.44
N THR A 68 -7.83 -12.41 -0.77
CA THR A 68 -6.39 -12.11 -0.61
C THR A 68 -5.62 -12.45 -1.88
N TRP A 69 -4.48 -11.80 -2.08
CA TRP A 69 -3.57 -12.05 -3.20
C TRP A 69 -2.23 -12.57 -2.70
N ALA A 70 -2.02 -13.86 -2.81
CA ALA A 70 -0.95 -14.58 -2.11
C ALA A 70 -0.39 -15.72 -2.97
N TYR A 71 0.78 -16.24 -2.60
CA TYR A 71 1.34 -17.46 -3.20
C TYR A 71 0.58 -18.72 -2.75
N ASP A 72 0.07 -18.70 -1.52
CA ASP A 72 -0.81 -19.71 -0.94
C ASP A 72 -1.62 -19.02 0.16
N LEU A 73 -2.83 -19.48 0.41
CA LEU A 73 -3.66 -19.02 1.51
C LEU A 73 -3.25 -19.67 2.87
N ASP A 74 -2.53 -20.81 2.88
CA ASP A 74 -1.95 -21.48 4.07
C ASP A 74 -1.05 -22.66 3.65
N SER A 75 0.23 -22.66 4.07
CA SER A 75 1.21 -23.70 3.75
C SER A 75 0.82 -25.12 4.19
N HIS A 76 -0.30 -25.28 4.89
CA HIS A 76 -0.86 -26.55 5.35
C HIS A 76 -2.23 -26.84 4.70
N SER A 77 -2.24 -27.61 3.61
CA SER A 77 -3.41 -28.23 2.93
C SER A 77 -4.02 -27.47 1.75
N VAL A 78 -3.47 -27.70 0.56
CA VAL A 78 -4.10 -27.39 -0.74
C VAL A 78 -5.33 -28.31 -0.97
N GLY A 79 -6.43 -27.78 -1.51
CA GLY A 79 -7.54 -28.58 -2.08
C GLY A 79 -8.73 -28.94 -1.17
N LYS A 80 -8.95 -28.26 -0.03
CA LYS A 80 -10.10 -28.54 0.87
C LYS A 80 -11.19 -27.45 0.80
N LEU A 81 -12.45 -27.88 0.67
CA LEU A 81 -13.66 -27.03 0.67
C LEU A 81 -13.90 -26.27 2.00
N VAL A 82 -13.38 -26.80 3.10
CA VAL A 82 -13.39 -26.17 4.43
C VAL A 82 -11.97 -26.22 4.97
N ARG A 83 -11.48 -25.07 5.45
CA ARG A 83 -10.09 -24.91 5.88
C ARG A 83 -10.02 -24.18 7.21
N THR A 84 -9.15 -24.67 8.10
CA THR A 84 -8.73 -23.93 9.29
C THR A 84 -7.42 -23.24 8.95
N LEU A 85 -7.35 -21.93 9.12
CA LEU A 85 -6.14 -21.16 8.78
C LEU A 85 -5.03 -21.39 9.83
N GLY A 86 -3.84 -21.77 9.38
CA GLY A 86 -2.65 -21.99 10.21
C GLY A 86 -1.97 -20.70 10.70
N ALA A 87 -2.29 -19.56 10.08
CA ALA A 87 -1.76 -18.23 10.37
C ALA A 87 -2.83 -17.14 10.25
N ASP A 88 -2.50 -15.92 10.71
CA ASP A 88 -3.30 -14.74 10.41
C ASP A 88 -3.21 -14.44 8.90
N VAL A 89 -4.34 -14.14 8.27
CA VAL A 89 -4.40 -13.87 6.82
C VAL A 89 -4.91 -12.46 6.58
N TRP A 90 -4.13 -11.67 5.86
CA TRP A 90 -4.52 -10.33 5.42
C TRP A 90 -5.50 -10.43 4.24
N ILE A 91 -6.62 -9.72 4.34
CA ILE A 91 -7.67 -9.73 3.32
C ILE A 91 -8.17 -8.31 3.00
N THR A 92 -8.85 -8.21 1.87
CA THR A 92 -9.67 -7.06 1.50
C THR A 92 -11.05 -7.51 1.02
N VAL A 93 -11.91 -6.56 0.67
CA VAL A 93 -13.25 -6.80 0.11
C VAL A 93 -13.24 -6.63 -1.42
N ALA A 94 -13.91 -7.55 -2.11
CA ALA A 94 -13.78 -7.73 -3.55
C ALA A 94 -14.20 -6.54 -4.44
N PRO A 95 -15.30 -5.79 -4.17
CA PRO A 95 -15.80 -4.81 -5.14
C PRO A 95 -14.77 -3.74 -5.51
N ASP A 96 -14.00 -3.25 -4.53
CA ASP A 96 -13.05 -2.15 -4.75
C ASP A 96 -11.78 -2.64 -5.44
N LEU A 97 -11.30 -3.83 -5.06
CA LEU A 97 -10.15 -4.47 -5.67
C LEU A 97 -10.36 -4.72 -7.16
N LYS A 98 -11.51 -5.31 -7.54
CA LYS A 98 -11.84 -5.57 -8.95
C LYS A 98 -11.83 -4.29 -9.78
N ARG A 99 -12.47 -3.22 -9.30
CA ARG A 99 -12.48 -1.91 -9.99
C ARG A 99 -11.08 -1.33 -10.16
N ARG A 100 -10.20 -1.52 -9.17
CA ARG A 100 -8.84 -0.97 -9.16
C ARG A 100 -7.82 -1.77 -9.97
N CYS A 101 -8.14 -3.01 -10.37
CA CYS A 101 -7.28 -3.84 -11.23
C CYS A 101 -7.83 -4.14 -12.63
N ALA A 102 -9.06 -3.69 -12.93
CA ALA A 102 -9.70 -3.89 -14.23
C ALA A 102 -8.88 -3.26 -15.38
N GLY A 103 -8.88 -3.93 -16.54
CA GLY A 103 -8.23 -3.43 -17.77
C GLY A 103 -6.70 -3.53 -17.78
N LEU A 104 -6.08 -4.06 -16.73
CA LEU A 104 -4.63 -4.28 -16.66
C LEU A 104 -4.28 -5.76 -16.91
N SER A 105 -3.08 -6.02 -17.42
CA SER A 105 -2.56 -7.39 -17.61
C SER A 105 -1.04 -7.44 -17.49
N GLY A 106 -0.49 -8.66 -17.39
CA GLY A 106 0.95 -8.92 -17.34
C GLY A 106 1.67 -8.16 -16.22
N ALA A 107 2.90 -7.72 -16.49
CA ALA A 107 3.73 -7.01 -15.51
C ALA A 107 3.09 -5.70 -14.98
N ALA A 108 2.27 -5.02 -15.80
CA ALA A 108 1.57 -3.81 -15.37
C ALA A 108 0.51 -4.11 -14.31
N LEU A 109 -0.23 -5.22 -14.47
CA LEU A 109 -1.18 -5.69 -13.46
C LEU A 109 -0.46 -6.10 -12.18
N THR A 110 0.62 -6.88 -12.29
CA THR A 110 1.42 -7.31 -11.14
C THR A 110 1.93 -6.12 -10.33
N LEU A 111 2.58 -5.15 -10.99
CA LEU A 111 3.08 -3.95 -10.33
C LEU A 111 1.94 -3.15 -9.68
N ARG A 112 0.81 -3.04 -10.37
CA ARG A 112 -0.34 -2.30 -9.83
C ARG A 112 -0.91 -2.96 -8.57
N LEU A 113 -1.00 -4.28 -8.54
CA LEU A 113 -1.47 -5.02 -7.36
C LEU A 113 -0.50 -4.89 -6.20
N GLN A 114 0.81 -4.96 -6.45
CA GLN A 114 1.83 -4.71 -5.42
C GLN A 114 1.70 -3.29 -4.84
N GLN A 115 1.55 -2.29 -5.71
CA GLN A 115 1.27 -0.90 -5.32
C GLN A 115 0.02 -0.81 -4.46
N LEU A 116 -1.11 -1.29 -4.97
CA LEU A 116 -2.42 -1.15 -4.35
C LEU A 116 -2.49 -1.80 -2.97
N LEU A 117 -1.87 -2.97 -2.81
CA LEU A 117 -1.93 -3.77 -1.59
C LEU A 117 -0.80 -3.47 -0.62
N GLY A 118 0.08 -2.51 -0.90
CA GLY A 118 1.21 -2.19 -0.04
C GLY A 118 2.25 -3.31 0.03
N LEU A 119 2.39 -4.10 -1.04
CA LEU A 119 3.33 -5.23 -1.11
C LEU A 119 4.64 -4.80 -1.79
N PRO A 120 5.77 -5.45 -1.47
CA PRO A 120 7.06 -5.17 -2.11
C PRO A 120 7.01 -5.51 -3.60
N PRO A 121 7.81 -4.83 -4.42
CA PRO A 121 8.00 -5.24 -5.81
C PRO A 121 8.78 -6.56 -5.85
N ASP A 122 8.10 -7.63 -6.27
CA ASP A 122 8.64 -8.95 -6.58
C ASP A 122 8.17 -9.44 -7.98
N ASP A 123 8.52 -10.65 -8.39
CA ASP A 123 8.06 -11.21 -9.66
C ASP A 123 6.58 -11.62 -9.65
N ALA A 124 6.06 -12.00 -8.47
CA ALA A 124 4.66 -12.32 -8.17
C ALA A 124 3.96 -13.26 -9.16
N THR A 125 4.73 -14.01 -9.95
CA THR A 125 4.21 -14.80 -11.08
C THR A 125 3.30 -15.93 -10.60
N ASP A 126 3.60 -16.49 -9.43
CA ASP A 126 2.85 -17.59 -8.83
C ASP A 126 1.75 -17.12 -7.86
N ARG A 127 1.58 -15.81 -7.66
CA ARG A 127 0.48 -15.31 -6.82
C ARG A 127 -0.88 -15.53 -7.49
N LYS A 128 -1.84 -15.95 -6.68
CA LYS A 128 -3.25 -16.15 -7.06
C LYS A 128 -4.16 -15.34 -6.15
N PHE A 129 -5.38 -15.08 -6.61
CA PHE A 129 -6.43 -14.62 -5.73
C PHE A 129 -7.09 -15.81 -5.05
N PHE A 130 -7.22 -15.72 -3.74
CA PHE A 130 -8.00 -16.66 -2.95
C PHE A 130 -9.24 -15.94 -2.43
N THR A 131 -10.42 -16.37 -2.87
CA THR A 131 -11.70 -15.90 -2.34
C THR A 131 -12.28 -16.93 -1.40
N PHE A 132 -12.96 -16.50 -0.34
CA PHE A 132 -13.59 -17.39 0.63
C PHE A 132 -14.57 -16.64 1.52
N THR A 133 -15.46 -17.38 2.17
CA THR A 133 -16.38 -16.87 3.18
C THR A 133 -15.85 -17.16 4.58
N VAL A 134 -15.89 -16.15 5.46
CA VAL A 134 -15.46 -16.25 6.86
C VAL A 134 -16.45 -15.57 7.80
N ARG A 135 -16.52 -16.00 9.06
CA ARG A 135 -17.38 -15.31 10.05
C ARG A 135 -16.79 -13.96 10.42
N SER A 136 -17.61 -12.93 10.54
CA SER A 136 -17.16 -11.61 10.97
C SER A 136 -16.56 -11.59 12.37
N ALA A 137 -16.96 -12.52 13.25
CA ALA A 137 -16.37 -12.68 14.57
C ALA A 137 -14.89 -13.14 14.55
N ASP A 138 -14.43 -13.72 13.43
CA ASP A 138 -13.05 -14.16 13.23
C ASP A 138 -12.20 -13.09 12.51
N LEU A 139 -12.78 -11.93 12.22
CA LEU A 139 -12.13 -10.79 11.57
C LEU A 139 -11.81 -9.68 12.58
N PHE A 140 -10.78 -8.90 12.28
CA PHE A 140 -10.55 -7.60 12.90
C PHE A 140 -9.94 -6.62 11.90
N ARG A 141 -10.12 -5.33 12.15
CA ARG A 141 -9.47 -4.27 11.37
C ARG A 141 -8.10 -3.97 12.00
N PRO A 142 -6.99 -3.95 11.23
CA PRO A 142 -5.65 -3.71 11.77
C PRO A 142 -5.41 -2.20 12.00
N CYS A 143 -6.18 -1.60 12.91
CA CYS A 143 -5.98 -0.23 13.41
C CYS A 143 -6.24 -0.16 14.91
N ALA A 144 -6.12 1.02 15.53
CA ALA A 144 -6.29 1.18 16.99
C ALA A 144 -7.65 0.65 17.50
N ASP A 145 -8.72 0.82 16.70
CA ASP A 145 -10.03 0.21 16.95
C ASP A 145 -10.22 -1.03 16.04
N PRO A 146 -10.29 -2.25 16.60
CA PRO A 146 -10.39 -3.47 15.81
C PRO A 146 -11.76 -3.70 15.14
N ARG A 147 -12.76 -2.84 15.39
CA ARG A 147 -14.10 -3.00 14.83
C ARG A 147 -14.08 -2.97 13.30
N ILE A 148 -14.78 -3.95 12.72
CA ILE A 148 -14.89 -4.08 11.27
C ILE A 148 -16.13 -3.36 10.70
N ASN A 149 -17.08 -2.98 11.54
CA ASN A 149 -18.34 -2.33 11.15
C ASN A 149 -18.25 -0.79 11.10
N THR A 150 -17.04 -0.23 11.16
CA THR A 150 -16.76 1.20 11.06
C THR A 150 -16.19 1.55 9.69
N SER A 151 -16.38 2.82 9.29
CA SER A 151 -15.89 3.38 8.02
C SER A 151 -14.67 4.29 8.18
N ALA A 152 -14.07 4.34 9.36
CA ALA A 152 -12.87 5.11 9.69
C ALA A 152 -12.15 4.48 10.88
N CYS A 153 -10.86 4.75 11.02
CA CYS A 153 -10.05 4.42 12.19
C CYS A 153 -9.70 5.70 12.97
N THR A 154 -9.29 5.51 14.21
CA THR A 154 -8.75 6.56 15.10
C THR A 154 -7.27 6.31 15.35
N LEU A 155 -6.54 7.37 15.73
CA LEU A 155 -5.17 7.28 16.23
C LEU A 155 -5.12 6.95 17.73
N ASP A 156 -6.21 7.18 18.44
CA ASP A 156 -6.28 6.96 19.89
C ASP A 156 -6.65 5.53 20.22
N VAL A 157 -5.92 4.92 21.15
CA VAL A 157 -6.27 3.60 21.70
C VAL A 157 -7.47 3.76 22.65
N PRO A 158 -8.61 3.09 22.41
CA PRO A 158 -9.81 3.31 23.22
C PRO A 158 -9.67 2.79 24.67
N GLU A 159 -9.77 3.67 25.69
CA GLU A 159 -9.42 3.39 27.10
C GLU A 159 -10.25 2.32 27.84
N SER A 160 -11.58 2.28 27.70
CA SER A 160 -12.40 1.35 28.50
C SER A 160 -13.14 0.41 27.56
N ARG A 161 -13.18 -0.91 27.86
CA ARG A 161 -14.04 -1.90 27.17
C ARG A 161 -13.85 -2.02 25.64
N HIS A 162 -12.65 -1.73 25.11
CA HIS A 162 -12.11 -1.90 23.72
C HIS A 162 -13.13 -2.28 22.61
N ALA A 163 -14.19 -1.50 22.43
CA ALA A 163 -15.25 -1.80 21.47
C ALA A 163 -16.07 -3.09 21.72
N GLY A 164 -16.36 -3.42 22.99
CA GLY A 164 -17.17 -4.58 23.38
C GLY A 164 -16.40 -5.90 23.37
N LEU A 165 -15.07 -5.86 23.33
CA LEU A 165 -14.21 -7.04 23.33
C LEU A 165 -13.89 -7.53 24.74
N ALA A 166 -13.67 -8.84 24.87
CA ALA A 166 -13.07 -9.43 26.06
C ALA A 166 -11.60 -8.97 26.21
N GLU A 167 -11.13 -8.83 27.45
CA GLU A 167 -9.78 -8.32 27.77
C GLU A 167 -8.66 -9.11 27.07
N ALA A 168 -8.75 -10.44 27.03
CA ALA A 168 -7.76 -11.26 26.34
C ALA A 168 -7.72 -10.98 24.82
N THR A 169 -8.88 -10.72 24.20
CA THR A 169 -8.98 -10.37 22.77
C THR A 169 -8.40 -8.99 22.49
N ALA A 170 -8.67 -8.03 23.38
CA ALA A 170 -8.09 -6.70 23.38
C ALA A 170 -6.56 -6.75 23.45
N ALA A 171 -6.00 -7.41 24.47
CA ALA A 171 -4.54 -7.54 24.63
C ALA A 171 -3.87 -8.28 23.46
N ALA A 172 -4.55 -9.27 22.87
CA ALA A 172 -4.06 -9.95 21.68
C ALA A 172 -4.00 -9.01 20.46
N HIS A 173 -4.99 -8.13 20.30
CA HIS A 173 -5.01 -7.10 19.25
C HIS A 173 -3.91 -6.06 19.45
N ASP A 174 -3.72 -5.55 20.67
CA ASP A 174 -2.66 -4.57 20.95
C ASP A 174 -1.27 -5.15 20.67
N ARG A 175 -1.05 -6.41 21.06
CA ARG A 175 0.19 -7.12 20.74
C ARG A 175 0.37 -7.30 19.24
N PHE A 176 -0.69 -7.64 18.50
CA PHE A 176 -0.64 -7.70 17.04
C PHE A 176 -0.23 -6.36 16.45
N MET A 177 -0.89 -5.26 16.86
CA MET A 177 -0.60 -3.91 16.37
C MET A 177 0.86 -3.50 16.66
N LEU A 178 1.35 -3.73 17.88
CA LEU A 178 2.73 -3.44 18.24
C LEU A 178 3.73 -4.24 17.39
N GLN A 179 3.45 -5.52 17.14
CA GLN A 179 4.29 -6.34 16.26
C GLN A 179 4.30 -5.83 14.82
N GLN A 180 3.15 -5.42 14.29
CA GLN A 180 3.07 -4.84 12.96
C GLN A 180 3.86 -3.53 12.86
N LEU A 181 3.73 -2.62 13.83
CA LEU A 181 4.49 -1.36 13.84
C LEU A 181 6.00 -1.60 13.87
N LEU A 182 6.48 -2.49 14.75
CA LEU A 182 7.91 -2.82 14.88
C LEU A 182 8.47 -3.59 13.68
N GLY A 183 7.63 -4.38 12.99
CA GLY A 183 8.00 -5.17 11.82
C GLY A 183 7.99 -4.37 10.52
N SER A 184 7.07 -3.40 10.41
CA SER A 184 6.73 -2.73 9.16
C SER A 184 7.68 -1.58 8.82
N TYR A 185 8.10 -0.79 9.80
CA TYR A 185 8.88 0.43 9.53
C TYR A 185 10.39 0.14 9.49
N ARG A 186 10.79 -0.64 8.48
CA ARG A 186 12.17 -1.10 8.27
C ARG A 186 12.62 -0.82 6.84
N VAL A 187 13.61 0.03 6.70
CA VAL A 187 14.26 0.40 5.43
C VAL A 187 15.75 0.13 5.54
N GLY A 188 16.38 -0.38 4.48
CA GLY A 188 17.81 -0.68 4.45
C GLY A 188 18.21 -1.97 5.17
N PHE A 189 17.24 -2.84 5.47
CA PHE A 189 17.45 -4.19 5.97
C PHE A 189 17.40 -5.19 4.81
N ASP A 190 18.03 -6.36 4.96
CA ASP A 190 18.01 -7.44 3.95
C ASP A 190 16.59 -7.79 3.47
N ARG A 191 15.61 -7.68 4.37
CA ARG A 191 14.18 -7.69 4.03
C ARG A 191 13.57 -6.37 4.48
N PRO A 192 13.09 -5.52 3.55
CA PRO A 192 12.35 -4.32 3.94
C PRO A 192 11.06 -4.73 4.65
N GLY A 193 10.53 -3.82 5.47
CA GLY A 193 9.23 -4.00 6.09
C GLY A 193 8.09 -3.69 5.11
N TYR A 194 6.99 -3.14 5.63
CA TYR A 194 5.77 -2.84 4.88
C TYR A 194 5.31 -1.41 5.15
N PRO A 195 4.65 -0.74 4.18
CA PRO A 195 4.03 0.55 4.40
C PRO A 195 2.71 0.39 5.18
N PHE A 196 2.78 -0.17 6.38
CA PHE A 196 1.62 -0.45 7.22
C PHE A 196 1.00 0.85 7.73
N THR A 197 -0.26 1.09 7.41
CA THR A 197 -0.92 2.36 7.73
C THR A 197 -1.43 2.41 9.16
N ALA A 198 -1.70 1.28 9.80
CA ALA A 198 -2.42 1.21 11.08
C ALA A 198 -3.76 1.98 11.07
N LEU A 199 -4.33 2.23 9.88
CA LEU A 199 -5.54 3.02 9.66
C LEU A 199 -6.61 2.22 8.90
N GLY A 200 -6.45 0.90 8.80
CA GLY A 200 -7.46 0.01 8.24
C GLY A 200 -7.60 0.09 6.71
N TYR A 201 -6.61 0.66 6.03
CA TYR A 201 -6.44 0.58 4.58
C TYR A 201 -4.99 0.25 4.18
N THR A 202 -4.79 -0.39 3.03
CA THR A 202 -3.46 -0.64 2.46
C THR A 202 -2.84 0.65 1.92
N TYR A 203 -1.53 0.86 2.09
CA TYR A 203 -0.86 2.02 1.49
C TYR A 203 -0.63 1.79 -0.02
N ASP A 204 -1.23 2.63 -0.86
CA ASP A 204 -1.03 2.61 -2.32
C ASP A 204 0.21 3.43 -2.71
N TRP A 205 1.34 2.73 -2.88
CA TRP A 205 2.63 3.38 -3.17
C TRP A 205 2.82 3.81 -4.62
N LYS A 206 1.77 3.78 -5.45
CA LYS A 206 1.80 4.42 -6.79
C LYS A 206 2.21 5.90 -6.64
N PRO A 207 3.25 6.38 -7.34
CA PRO A 207 3.76 7.76 -7.21
C PRO A 207 2.69 8.82 -7.39
N ASP A 208 1.86 8.66 -8.43
CA ASP A 208 0.76 9.58 -8.75
C ASP A 208 -0.57 8.99 -8.26
N SER A 209 -0.64 8.62 -6.99
CA SER A 209 -1.86 8.08 -6.40
C SER A 209 -2.92 9.19 -6.29
N GLU A 210 -3.99 9.07 -7.06
CA GLU A 210 -5.14 9.99 -7.04
C GLU A 210 -5.89 9.96 -5.70
N THR A 211 -5.65 8.92 -4.90
CA THR A 211 -6.30 8.70 -3.60
C THR A 211 -5.40 9.08 -2.44
N HIS A 212 -4.36 9.91 -2.65
CA HIS A 212 -3.40 10.30 -1.61
C HIS A 212 -2.82 9.08 -0.88
N HIS A 213 -2.40 8.06 -1.65
CA HIS A 213 -1.88 6.78 -1.13
C HIS A 213 -2.90 5.92 -0.35
N VAL A 214 -4.19 6.25 -0.36
CA VAL A 214 -5.24 5.37 0.17
C VAL A 214 -5.51 4.22 -0.81
N GLY A 215 -5.15 3.01 -0.40
CA GLY A 215 -5.43 1.77 -1.14
C GLY A 215 -6.82 1.22 -0.85
N LEU A 216 -6.89 -0.06 -0.47
CA LEU A 216 -8.13 -0.77 -0.20
C LEU A 216 -8.36 -0.88 1.31
N SER A 217 -9.61 -0.95 1.74
CA SER A 217 -9.91 -1.36 3.12
C SER A 217 -9.32 -2.74 3.40
N GLU A 218 -8.59 -2.84 4.50
CA GLU A 218 -7.92 -4.07 4.91
C GLU A 218 -8.49 -4.62 6.21
N PHE A 219 -8.42 -5.93 6.33
CA PHE A 219 -8.77 -6.67 7.53
C PHE A 219 -7.85 -7.86 7.68
N VAL A 220 -7.87 -8.45 8.87
CA VAL A 220 -7.11 -9.66 9.16
C VAL A 220 -8.07 -10.73 9.66
N VAL A 221 -7.98 -11.91 9.03
CA VAL A 221 -8.61 -13.14 9.53
C VAL A 221 -7.69 -13.75 10.56
N ARG A 222 -8.21 -14.03 11.76
CA ARG A 222 -7.42 -14.63 12.84
C ARG A 222 -7.01 -16.06 12.49
N LYS A 223 -5.80 -16.43 12.88
CA LYS A 223 -5.33 -17.82 12.93
C LYS A 223 -6.36 -18.70 13.64
N GLY A 224 -6.61 -19.88 13.08
CA GLY A 224 -7.59 -20.84 13.58
C GLY A 224 -9.01 -20.60 13.10
N ALA A 225 -9.28 -19.51 12.37
CA ALA A 225 -10.57 -19.30 11.74
C ALA A 225 -10.88 -20.41 10.73
N ILE A 226 -12.17 -20.77 10.66
CA ILE A 226 -12.68 -21.70 9.64
C ILE A 226 -13.21 -20.88 8.47
N VAL A 227 -12.65 -21.11 7.29
CA VAL A 227 -13.10 -20.52 6.03
C VAL A 227 -13.82 -21.56 5.17
N ARG A 228 -14.77 -21.08 4.36
CA ARG A 228 -15.61 -21.89 3.47
C ARG A 228 -15.54 -21.35 2.05
N ASP A 229 -15.98 -22.17 1.10
CA ASP A 229 -16.16 -21.77 -0.30
C ASP A 229 -14.89 -21.18 -0.91
N VAL A 230 -13.75 -21.78 -0.54
CA VAL A 230 -12.42 -21.33 -0.97
C VAL A 230 -12.28 -21.56 -2.47
N GLN A 231 -11.97 -20.51 -3.21
CA GLN A 231 -11.62 -20.57 -4.62
C GLN A 231 -10.24 -19.99 -4.84
N GLU A 232 -9.43 -20.71 -5.61
CA GLU A 232 -8.17 -20.20 -6.17
C GLU A 232 -8.45 -19.71 -7.60
N ILE A 233 -8.09 -18.46 -7.88
CA ILE A 233 -8.40 -17.79 -9.13
C ILE A 233 -7.11 -17.16 -9.67
N ASP A 234 -6.84 -17.40 -10.96
CA ASP A 234 -5.74 -16.75 -11.66
C ASP A 234 -5.84 -15.23 -11.58
N THR A 235 -4.71 -14.56 -11.34
CA THR A 235 -4.62 -13.11 -11.16
C THR A 235 -5.28 -12.34 -12.32
N ALA A 236 -4.98 -12.72 -13.57
CA ALA A 236 -5.57 -12.09 -14.74
C ALA A 236 -7.08 -12.38 -14.87
N ALA A 237 -7.51 -13.61 -14.55
CA ALA A 237 -8.92 -14.01 -14.64
C ALA A 237 -9.78 -13.25 -13.61
N TYR A 238 -9.30 -13.11 -12.37
CA TYR A 238 -9.99 -12.36 -11.32
C TYR A 238 -10.21 -10.89 -11.71
N CYS A 239 -9.18 -10.24 -12.27
CA CYS A 239 -9.25 -8.84 -12.67
C CYS A 239 -9.97 -8.60 -14.02
N ALA A 240 -10.22 -9.64 -14.81
CA ALA A 240 -11.02 -9.56 -16.02
C ALA A 240 -12.53 -9.78 -15.78
N ALA A 241 -12.91 -10.37 -14.64
CA ALA A 241 -14.30 -10.69 -14.32
C ALA A 241 -15.04 -9.46 -13.78
N ASN A 242 -16.01 -8.96 -14.55
CA ASN A 242 -16.96 -7.92 -14.11
C ASN A 242 -17.76 -8.35 -12.87
#